data_AF-A0A963QT42-F1
#
_entry.id   AF-A0A963QT42-F1
#
_cell.length_a   1.000
_cell.length_b   1.000
_cell.length_c   1.000
_cell.angle_alpha   90.00
_cell.angle_beta   90.00
_cell.angle_gamma   90.00
#
_symmetry.space_group_name_H-M   'P 1'
#
loop_
_entity.id
_entity.type
_entity.pdbx_description
1 polymer ?
#
loop_
_entity_poly.entity_id
_entity_poly.type
_entity_poly.pdbx_seq_one_letter_code
_entity_poly.pdbx_strand_id
1 'polypeptide(L)'
;QIMAEMGFRTVEEMVGRVDRLDTKKAINHWKAQGVDLSRLLHVVELEEGKPLYNTEIQNHGLDAALDVELVEASRAAIDSGETLVLDRNIRNVNRTVGAMLSGRIAEKHGHAGLKPEQLRINFTGVAGQSFGAWLAHGVTLDLIGDANDYVGKGLSGGRVIVRPPENVDRNPTENIIVGNTVLYGAIAGEAYFNGVAGERFAVRNSGAIAVVEGAGDHACEYMTGGVVTVLGKTGRNFAAGMSGGVAYVYDPDGDFRDHCNMAQVDVEAISSTSDDDEGTGRPKQRGTSIDDFGMGDMLRHDAERLKILVERHKLHTGSARAAEILDDWDNALGKFVKVMPRDYARALRQLEAERLEAASVAAE
;
A
#
# COMPACT_ATOMS: atom_id res chain seq x y z
N GLN A 1 43.64 6.93 17.18
CA GLN A 1 44.51 7.80 18.00
C GLN A 1 43.91 8.04 19.39
N ILE A 2 42.77 8.71 19.51
CA ILE A 2 42.12 9.05 20.80
C ILE A 2 41.84 7.82 21.69
N MET A 3 41.34 6.71 21.13
CA MET A 3 41.11 5.44 21.85
C MET A 3 42.37 4.92 22.56
N ALA A 4 43.50 4.91 21.85
CA ALA A 4 44.78 4.44 22.38
C ALA A 4 45.35 5.41 23.42
N GLU A 5 45.17 6.73 23.25
CA GLU A 5 45.56 7.75 24.23
C GLU A 5 44.79 7.61 25.55
N MET A 6 43.54 7.12 25.51
CA MET A 6 42.73 6.81 26.69
C MET A 6 43.03 5.42 27.29
N GLY A 7 43.93 4.65 26.68
CA GLY A 7 44.34 3.33 27.16
C GLY A 7 43.46 2.16 26.73
N PHE A 8 42.58 2.38 25.74
CA PHE A 8 41.69 1.36 25.20
C PHE A 8 42.26 0.73 23.93
N ARG A 9 41.96 -0.55 23.71
CA ARG A 9 42.36 -1.32 22.54
C ARG A 9 41.24 -1.49 21.54
N THR A 10 39.99 -1.50 22.01
CA THR A 10 38.80 -1.65 21.16
C THR A 10 37.71 -0.64 21.53
N VAL A 11 36.73 -0.50 20.64
CA VAL A 11 35.59 0.40 20.85
C VAL A 11 34.69 -0.12 21.97
N GLU A 12 34.53 -1.44 22.10
CA GLU A 12 33.73 -2.08 23.16
C GLU A 12 34.23 -1.70 24.56
N GLU A 13 35.54 -1.60 24.74
CA GLU A 13 36.14 -1.18 26.02
C GLU A 13 35.80 0.28 26.38
N MET A 14 35.46 1.12 25.39
CA MET A 14 35.06 2.52 25.57
C MET A 14 33.57 2.70 25.85
N VAL A 15 32.72 1.77 25.43
CA VAL A 15 31.26 1.92 25.55
C VAL A 15 30.86 2.04 27.02
N GLY A 16 30.03 3.03 27.35
CA GLY A 16 29.54 3.27 28.71
C GLY A 16 30.57 3.85 29.69
N ARG A 17 31.81 4.14 29.27
CA ARG A 17 32.90 4.68 30.12
C ARG A 17 32.76 6.18 30.40
N VAL A 18 31.69 6.55 31.09
CA VAL A 18 31.45 7.94 31.53
C VAL A 18 32.57 8.45 32.44
N ASP A 19 33.23 7.56 33.18
CA ASP A 19 34.39 7.86 34.02
C ASP A 19 35.61 8.42 33.25
N ARG A 20 35.61 8.30 31.91
CA ARG A 20 36.67 8.82 31.04
C ARG A 20 36.34 10.18 30.42
N LEU A 21 35.18 10.78 30.75
CA LEU A 21 34.79 12.10 30.27
C LEU A 21 35.26 13.19 31.23
N ASP A 22 36.02 14.18 30.74
CA ASP A 22 36.35 15.39 31.51
C ASP A 22 35.24 16.44 31.37
N THR A 23 34.45 16.59 32.42
CA THR A 23 33.29 17.50 32.46
C THR A 23 33.62 18.85 33.09
N LYS A 24 34.84 19.05 33.60
CA LYS A 24 35.23 20.24 34.37
C LYS A 24 35.13 21.53 33.55
N LYS A 25 35.51 21.49 32.27
CA LYS A 25 35.40 22.65 31.37
C LYS A 25 33.95 23.09 31.16
N ALA A 26 33.02 22.15 31.04
CA ALA A 26 31.60 22.44 30.84
C ALA A 26 30.97 23.01 32.12
N ILE A 27 31.28 22.43 33.27
CA ILE A 27 30.75 22.85 34.59
C ILE A 27 31.26 24.25 34.96
N ASN A 28 32.54 24.56 34.70
CA ASN A 28 33.16 25.83 35.09
C ASN A 28 32.90 26.98 34.12
N HIS A 29 32.15 26.76 33.03
CA HIS A 29 31.86 27.79 32.05
C HIS A 29 30.73 28.71 32.54
N TRP A 30 30.94 30.03 32.49
CA TRP A 30 30.00 31.02 33.04
C TRP A 30 28.59 30.96 32.41
N LYS A 31 28.48 30.61 31.12
CA LYS A 31 27.18 30.41 30.44
C LYS A 31 26.47 29.08 30.79
N ALA A 32 27.17 28.15 31.44
CA ALA A 32 26.63 26.84 31.80
C ALA A 32 26.14 26.80 33.26
N GLN A 33 26.14 27.94 33.97
CA GLN A 33 25.54 28.05 35.30
C GLN A 33 24.07 27.63 35.26
N GLY A 34 23.73 26.58 36.01
CA GLY A 34 22.37 26.01 36.09
C GLY A 34 22.13 24.78 35.23
N VAL A 35 23.10 24.30 34.46
CA VAL A 35 22.98 23.05 33.68
C VAL A 35 23.34 21.85 34.55
N ASP A 36 22.40 20.92 34.73
CA ASP A 36 22.61 19.63 35.38
C ASP A 36 22.75 18.50 34.32
N LEU A 37 23.94 17.92 34.23
CA LEU A 37 24.26 16.82 33.33
C LEU A 37 24.18 15.44 34.00
N SER A 38 23.76 15.35 35.26
CA SER A 38 23.72 14.10 36.03
C SER A 38 22.94 12.99 35.32
N ARG A 39 21.86 13.33 34.60
CA ARG A 39 21.06 12.37 33.82
C ARG A 39 21.78 11.84 32.57
N LEU A 40 22.69 12.62 31.98
CA LEU A 40 23.47 12.21 30.80
C LEU A 40 24.75 11.48 31.19
N LEU A 41 25.32 11.80 32.35
CA LEU A 41 26.56 11.23 32.89
C LEU A 41 26.28 10.17 33.97
N HIS A 42 25.09 9.60 33.97
CA HIS A 42 24.75 8.55 34.91
C HIS A 42 25.57 7.29 34.60
N VAL A 43 26.31 6.80 35.59
CA VAL A 43 27.00 5.51 35.52
C VAL A 43 26.02 4.45 35.98
N VAL A 44 25.68 3.51 35.10
CA VAL A 44 24.84 2.36 35.44
C VAL A 44 25.65 1.39 36.28
N GLU A 45 25.14 1.03 37.45
CA GLU A 45 25.69 -0.06 38.24
C GLU A 45 25.35 -1.39 37.57
N LEU A 46 26.38 -2.19 37.30
CA LEU A 46 26.24 -3.51 36.71
C LEU A 46 26.46 -4.59 37.77
N GLU A 47 25.78 -5.72 37.60
CA GLU A 47 26.10 -6.94 38.34
C GLU A 47 27.56 -7.37 38.07
N GLU A 48 28.17 -8.04 39.05
CA GLU A 48 29.56 -8.46 38.97
C GLU A 48 29.80 -9.33 37.72
N GLY A 49 30.81 -8.95 36.92
CA GLY A 49 31.19 -9.66 35.69
C GLY A 49 30.37 -9.31 34.44
N LYS A 50 29.35 -8.43 34.53
CA LYS A 50 28.60 -7.98 33.35
C LYS A 50 29.36 -6.87 32.58
N PRO A 51 29.37 -6.92 31.23
CA PRO A 51 30.02 -5.90 30.40
C PRO A 51 29.14 -4.65 30.20
N LEU A 52 29.77 -3.50 29.94
CA LEU A 52 29.11 -2.21 29.63
C LEU A 52 28.67 -2.07 28.17
N TYR A 53 28.92 -3.07 27.34
CA TYR A 53 28.59 -3.09 25.91
C TYR A 53 27.60 -4.21 25.61
N ASN A 54 26.90 -4.10 24.48
CA ASN A 54 25.96 -5.12 24.04
C ASN A 54 26.70 -6.44 23.76
N THR A 55 26.23 -7.52 24.38
CA THR A 55 26.77 -8.88 24.21
C THR A 55 25.73 -9.89 23.74
N GLU A 56 24.50 -9.44 23.53
CA GLU A 56 23.36 -10.28 23.20
C GLU A 56 22.81 -9.90 21.84
N ILE A 57 22.49 -10.93 21.05
CA ILE A 57 21.75 -10.80 19.81
C ILE A 57 20.24 -10.92 20.09
N GLN A 58 19.43 -10.15 19.38
CA GLN A 58 17.97 -10.26 19.49
C GLN A 58 17.46 -11.44 18.65
N ASN A 59 16.70 -12.34 19.28
CA ASN A 59 15.96 -13.38 18.57
C ASN A 59 14.49 -12.95 18.43
N HIS A 60 14.08 -12.64 17.20
CA HIS A 60 12.71 -12.22 16.87
C HIS A 60 11.75 -13.39 16.61
N GLY A 61 12.21 -14.64 16.71
CA GLY A 61 11.39 -15.84 16.51
C GLY A 61 10.85 -15.99 15.08
N LEU A 62 11.57 -15.47 14.08
CA LEU A 62 11.12 -15.46 12.68
C LEU A 62 11.04 -16.86 12.07
N ASP A 63 11.73 -17.85 12.64
CA ASP A 63 11.70 -19.24 12.19
C ASP A 63 10.28 -19.85 12.25
N ALA A 64 9.41 -19.32 13.10
CA ALA A 64 8.02 -19.74 13.24
C ALA A 64 7.05 -18.95 12.33
N ALA A 65 7.54 -17.99 11.54
CA ALA A 65 6.72 -17.21 10.63
C ALA A 65 6.17 -18.11 9.51
N LEU A 66 4.91 -17.92 9.14
CA LEU A 66 4.26 -18.68 8.07
C LEU A 66 5.03 -18.56 6.74
N ASP A 67 5.64 -17.41 6.48
CA ASP A 67 6.43 -17.18 5.28
C ASP A 67 7.63 -18.12 5.11
N VAL A 68 8.18 -18.69 6.19
CA VAL A 68 9.26 -19.68 6.06
C VAL A 68 8.75 -20.89 5.27
N GLU A 69 7.52 -21.33 5.56
CA GLU A 69 6.85 -22.39 4.81
C GLU A 69 6.48 -21.93 3.40
N LEU A 70 5.93 -20.72 3.24
CA LEU A 70 5.54 -20.21 1.92
C LEU A 70 6.73 -20.06 0.96
N VAL A 71 7.89 -19.62 1.46
CA VAL A 71 9.13 -19.52 0.68
C VAL A 71 9.55 -20.90 0.17
N GLU A 72 9.55 -21.90 1.05
CA GLU A 72 9.93 -23.27 0.68
C GLU A 72 8.94 -23.86 -0.34
N ALA A 73 7.64 -23.72 -0.09
CA ALA A 73 6.58 -24.19 -0.99
C ALA A 73 6.58 -23.47 -2.35
N SER A 74 7.14 -22.26 -2.43
CA SER A 74 7.18 -21.44 -3.64
C SER A 74 8.48 -21.55 -4.43
N ARG A 75 9.44 -22.40 -4.01
CA ARG A 75 10.75 -22.53 -4.67
C ARG A 75 10.65 -22.79 -6.16
N ALA A 76 9.77 -23.69 -6.61
CA ALA A 76 9.65 -24.00 -8.04
C ALA A 76 9.18 -22.78 -8.87
N ALA A 77 8.31 -21.94 -8.31
CA ALA A 77 7.95 -20.66 -8.93
C ALA A 77 9.12 -19.68 -8.94
N ILE A 78 9.81 -19.52 -7.81
CA ILE A 78 10.92 -18.58 -7.66
C ILE A 78 12.12 -18.98 -8.53
N ASP A 79 12.45 -20.27 -8.58
CA ASP A 79 13.70 -20.77 -9.15
C ASP A 79 13.59 -21.17 -10.61
N SER A 80 12.46 -21.78 -10.98
CA SER A 80 12.26 -22.40 -12.29
C SER A 80 11.18 -21.72 -13.11
N GLY A 81 10.46 -20.74 -12.54
CA GLY A 81 9.41 -20.01 -13.24
C GLY A 81 8.11 -20.80 -13.40
N GLU A 82 7.90 -21.84 -12.60
CA GLU A 82 6.67 -22.64 -12.62
C GLU A 82 5.46 -21.85 -12.10
N THR A 83 4.29 -22.10 -12.70
CA THR A 83 3.03 -21.55 -12.20
C THR A 83 2.49 -22.42 -11.08
N LEU A 84 2.24 -21.83 -9.90
CA LEU A 84 1.80 -22.56 -8.71
C LEU A 84 0.54 -21.95 -8.11
N VAL A 85 -0.31 -22.84 -7.58
CA VAL A 85 -1.45 -22.50 -6.72
C VAL A 85 -1.29 -23.26 -5.41
N LEU A 86 -1.33 -22.54 -4.29
CA LEU A 86 -1.20 -23.11 -2.94
C LEU A 86 -2.43 -22.77 -2.12
N ASP A 87 -2.90 -23.71 -1.30
CA ASP A 87 -4.00 -23.48 -0.35
C ASP A 87 -3.48 -23.57 1.09
N ARG A 88 -3.79 -22.57 1.92
CA ARG A 88 -3.32 -22.50 3.31
C ARG A 88 -4.40 -21.95 4.23
N ASN A 89 -4.34 -22.33 5.51
CA ASN A 89 -5.12 -21.67 6.55
C ASN A 89 -4.35 -20.49 7.13
N ILE A 90 -5.05 -19.44 7.53
CA ILE A 90 -4.45 -18.26 8.16
C ILE A 90 -5.21 -17.85 9.43
N ARG A 91 -4.47 -17.37 10.42
CA ARG A 91 -4.98 -16.86 11.70
C ARG A 91 -4.39 -15.48 11.99
N ASN A 92 -5.05 -14.73 12.86
CA ASN A 92 -4.67 -13.34 13.17
C ASN A 92 -3.24 -13.21 13.77
N VAL A 93 -2.68 -14.30 14.29
CA VAL A 93 -1.29 -14.38 14.77
C VAL A 93 -0.28 -14.44 13.63
N ASN A 94 -0.70 -14.87 12.43
CA ASN A 94 0.12 -14.86 11.22
C ASN A 94 0.15 -13.43 10.68
N ARG A 95 1.16 -12.67 11.11
CA ARG A 95 1.40 -11.28 10.72
C ARG A 95 2.36 -11.22 9.54
N THR A 96 2.21 -10.19 8.72
CA THR A 96 3.12 -9.84 7.63
C THR A 96 3.28 -10.94 6.58
N VAL A 97 2.23 -11.76 6.39
CA VAL A 97 2.26 -12.90 5.47
C VAL A 97 2.48 -12.41 4.05
N GLY A 98 3.44 -13.02 3.36
CA GLY A 98 3.89 -12.69 2.00
C GLY A 98 5.12 -11.78 1.94
N ALA A 99 5.55 -11.16 3.04
CA ALA A 99 6.66 -10.20 3.02
C ALA A 99 8.05 -10.86 2.87
N MET A 100 8.36 -11.94 3.59
CA MET A 100 9.64 -12.62 3.41
C MET A 100 9.66 -13.35 2.05
N LEU A 101 8.52 -13.91 1.63
CA LEU A 101 8.35 -14.46 0.29
C LEU A 101 8.68 -13.42 -0.79
N SER A 102 8.11 -12.23 -0.67
CA SER A 102 8.37 -11.12 -1.60
C SER A 102 9.82 -10.65 -1.53
N GLY A 103 10.44 -10.65 -0.34
CA GLY A 103 11.87 -10.40 -0.17
C GLY A 103 12.73 -11.39 -0.94
N ARG A 104 12.43 -12.70 -0.88
CA ARG A 104 13.14 -13.73 -1.66
C ARG A 104 12.95 -13.59 -3.16
N ILE A 105 11.74 -13.22 -3.60
CA ILE A 105 11.48 -12.93 -5.01
C ILE A 105 12.30 -11.71 -5.45
N ALA A 106 12.30 -10.64 -4.67
CA ALA A 106 13.04 -9.42 -4.98
C ALA A 106 14.57 -9.62 -4.97
N GLU A 107 15.11 -10.42 -4.05
CA GLU A 107 16.53 -10.79 -4.03
C GLU A 107 16.97 -11.47 -5.33
N LYS A 108 16.09 -12.27 -5.94
CA LYS A 108 16.41 -13.04 -7.14
C LYS A 108 16.05 -12.34 -8.44
N HIS A 109 14.89 -11.69 -8.50
CA HIS A 109 14.30 -11.14 -9.73
C HIS A 109 14.21 -9.62 -9.74
N GLY A 110 14.64 -8.96 -8.66
CA GLY A 110 14.51 -7.50 -8.50
C GLY A 110 13.04 -7.07 -8.47
N HIS A 111 12.79 -5.80 -8.83
CA HIS A 111 11.44 -5.26 -8.83
C HIS A 111 10.52 -5.95 -9.85
N ALA A 112 11.06 -6.38 -11.00
CA ALA A 112 10.30 -7.06 -12.05
C ALA A 112 9.52 -8.28 -11.54
N GLY A 113 10.01 -8.95 -10.49
CA GLY A 113 9.31 -10.03 -9.82
C GLY A 113 9.10 -11.26 -10.70
N LEU A 114 7.98 -11.95 -10.47
CA LEU A 114 7.59 -13.13 -11.25
C LEU A 114 6.73 -12.72 -12.45
N LYS A 115 6.43 -13.68 -13.34
CA LYS A 115 5.45 -13.44 -14.41
C LYS A 115 4.05 -13.16 -13.80
N PRO A 116 3.18 -12.42 -14.49
CA PRO A 116 1.81 -12.20 -14.03
C PRO A 116 1.08 -13.52 -13.70
N GLU A 117 0.37 -13.55 -12.57
CA GLU A 117 -0.34 -14.74 -12.04
C GLU A 117 0.52 -16.01 -11.86
N GLN A 118 1.84 -15.90 -11.78
CA GLN A 118 2.69 -17.08 -11.67
C GLN A 118 2.54 -17.79 -10.31
N LEU A 119 2.36 -17.05 -9.21
CA LEU A 119 2.19 -17.64 -7.89
C LEU A 119 0.89 -17.16 -7.25
N ARG A 120 -0.05 -18.07 -7.03
CA ARG A 120 -1.29 -17.79 -6.30
C ARG A 120 -1.30 -18.56 -4.99
N ILE A 121 -1.63 -17.88 -3.90
CA ILE A 121 -1.79 -18.48 -2.58
C ILE A 121 -3.18 -18.12 -2.07
N ASN A 122 -4.04 -19.14 -2.02
CA ASN A 122 -5.37 -19.05 -1.47
C ASN A 122 -5.29 -19.26 0.05
N PHE A 123 -5.91 -18.38 0.80
CA PHE A 123 -6.03 -18.46 2.24
C PHE A 123 -7.48 -18.58 2.68
N THR A 124 -7.70 -19.34 3.74
CA THR A 124 -8.97 -19.36 4.47
C THR A 124 -8.72 -19.02 5.93
N GLY A 125 -9.47 -18.06 6.47
CA GLY A 125 -9.42 -17.68 7.89
C GLY A 125 -9.34 -16.18 8.12
N VAL A 126 -8.59 -15.75 9.14
CA VAL A 126 -8.45 -14.33 9.49
C VAL A 126 -6.99 -13.94 9.41
N ALA A 127 -6.62 -13.06 8.49
CA ALA A 127 -5.24 -12.62 8.36
C ALA A 127 -4.85 -11.63 9.46
N GLY A 128 -3.62 -11.78 9.97
CA GLY A 128 -3.05 -10.82 10.90
C GLY A 128 -2.69 -9.50 10.25
N GLN A 129 -2.10 -8.63 11.06
CA GLN A 129 -1.59 -7.31 10.65
C GLN A 129 -0.63 -7.43 9.46
N SER A 130 -0.68 -6.46 8.54
CA SER A 130 0.25 -6.36 7.40
C SER A 130 0.19 -7.52 6.39
N PHE A 131 -0.96 -8.17 6.23
CA PHE A 131 -1.16 -9.19 5.19
C PHE A 131 -0.84 -8.65 3.79
N GLY A 132 0.03 -9.32 3.03
CA GLY A 132 0.46 -8.87 1.70
C GLY A 132 1.36 -7.63 1.71
N ALA A 133 2.04 -7.33 2.81
CA ALA A 133 2.99 -6.22 2.84
C ALA A 133 4.14 -6.42 1.85
N TRP A 134 4.42 -5.39 1.06
CA TRP A 134 5.44 -5.38 -0.01
C TRP A 134 5.31 -6.50 -1.04
N LEU A 135 4.08 -6.99 -1.26
CA LEU A 135 3.84 -8.13 -2.14
C LEU A 135 4.43 -7.90 -3.53
N ALA A 136 5.33 -8.80 -3.94
CA ALA A 136 6.05 -8.71 -5.21
C ALA A 136 5.15 -9.00 -6.42
N HIS A 137 5.53 -8.44 -7.56
CA HIS A 137 4.85 -8.70 -8.83
C HIS A 137 4.81 -10.20 -9.19
N GLY A 138 3.68 -10.60 -9.76
CA GLY A 138 3.39 -11.99 -10.12
C GLY A 138 2.90 -12.87 -8.97
N VAL A 139 2.82 -12.34 -7.74
CA VAL A 139 2.20 -13.02 -6.59
C VAL A 139 0.78 -12.53 -6.36
N THR A 140 -0.17 -13.46 -6.23
CA THR A 140 -1.55 -13.21 -5.81
C THR A 140 -1.81 -13.86 -4.46
N LEU A 141 -2.25 -13.08 -3.48
CA LEU A 141 -2.81 -13.60 -2.23
C LEU A 141 -4.33 -13.43 -2.26
N ASP A 142 -5.07 -14.54 -2.20
CA ASP A 142 -6.54 -14.57 -2.26
C ASP A 142 -7.10 -15.10 -0.94
N LEU A 143 -7.69 -14.21 -0.13
CA LEU A 143 -8.19 -14.54 1.20
C LEU A 143 -9.72 -14.65 1.20
N ILE A 144 -10.21 -15.84 1.56
CA ILE A 144 -11.59 -16.04 1.98
C ILE A 144 -11.66 -15.86 3.51
N GLY A 145 -12.24 -14.75 3.95
CA GLY A 145 -12.34 -14.35 5.35
C GLY A 145 -12.13 -12.85 5.58
N ASP A 146 -11.44 -12.50 6.67
CA ASP A 146 -11.24 -11.11 7.11
C ASP A 146 -9.73 -10.82 7.30
N ALA A 147 -9.30 -9.57 7.14
CA ALA A 147 -7.93 -9.16 7.41
C ALA A 147 -7.86 -7.94 8.34
N ASN A 148 -6.81 -7.89 9.18
CA ASN A 148 -6.58 -6.79 10.12
C ASN A 148 -5.97 -5.56 9.41
N ASP A 149 -5.36 -4.62 10.16
CA ASP A 149 -4.81 -3.39 9.58
C ASP A 149 -3.61 -3.65 8.66
N TYR A 150 -3.29 -2.63 7.85
CA TYR A 150 -2.11 -2.58 6.98
C TYR A 150 -2.08 -3.60 5.84
N VAL A 151 -3.24 -4.13 5.43
CA VAL A 151 -3.31 -5.00 4.24
C VAL A 151 -2.66 -4.31 3.04
N GLY A 152 -1.77 -5.00 2.34
CA GLY A 152 -1.05 -4.43 1.20
C GLY A 152 -0.16 -3.23 1.54
N LYS A 153 0.31 -3.08 2.78
CA LYS A 153 1.27 -2.03 3.15
C LYS A 153 2.47 -2.05 2.21
N GLY A 154 2.74 -0.92 1.57
CA GLY A 154 3.82 -0.79 0.60
C GLY A 154 3.71 -1.78 -0.56
N LEU A 155 2.49 -2.13 -1.01
CA LEU A 155 2.27 -3.05 -2.15
C LEU A 155 3.18 -2.69 -3.34
N SER A 156 3.84 -3.70 -3.90
CA SER A 156 4.96 -3.54 -4.84
C SER A 156 4.76 -4.36 -6.12
N GLY A 157 3.53 -4.44 -6.60
CA GLY A 157 3.19 -5.05 -7.89
C GLY A 157 2.42 -6.36 -7.81
N GLY A 158 2.29 -6.96 -6.62
CA GLY A 158 1.46 -8.14 -6.39
C GLY A 158 -0.04 -7.81 -6.36
N ARG A 159 -0.86 -8.85 -6.23
CA ARG A 159 -2.32 -8.73 -6.08
C ARG A 159 -2.79 -9.24 -4.72
N VAL A 160 -3.65 -8.47 -4.05
CA VAL A 160 -4.30 -8.88 -2.80
C VAL A 160 -5.82 -8.88 -2.98
N ILE A 161 -6.46 -10.00 -2.69
CA ILE A 161 -7.90 -10.17 -2.76
C ILE A 161 -8.40 -10.57 -1.37
N VAL A 162 -9.46 -9.93 -0.87
CA VAL A 162 -10.14 -10.35 0.35
C VAL A 162 -11.66 -10.36 0.12
N ARG A 163 -12.30 -11.49 0.40
CA ARG A 163 -13.74 -11.68 0.22
C ARG A 163 -14.34 -12.51 1.35
N PRO A 164 -15.61 -12.27 1.73
CA PRO A 164 -16.23 -13.00 2.83
C PRO A 164 -16.46 -14.47 2.41
N PRO A 165 -16.55 -15.40 3.37
CA PRO A 165 -17.01 -16.76 3.09
C PRO A 165 -18.47 -16.75 2.62
N GLU A 166 -18.83 -17.64 1.69
CA GLU A 166 -20.16 -17.68 1.05
C GLU A 166 -21.32 -17.97 2.02
N ASN A 167 -21.03 -18.58 3.16
CA ASN A 167 -22.01 -19.06 4.13
C ASN A 167 -22.22 -18.11 5.32
N VAL A 168 -21.91 -16.83 5.15
CA VAL A 168 -22.03 -15.81 6.20
C VAL A 168 -23.08 -14.77 5.79
N ASP A 169 -24.07 -14.56 6.66
CA ASP A 169 -25.08 -13.51 6.51
C ASP A 169 -24.50 -12.15 6.93
N ARG A 170 -23.70 -11.56 6.04
CA ARG A 170 -23.13 -10.21 6.18
C ARG A 170 -23.30 -9.48 4.85
N ASN A 171 -23.82 -8.27 4.91
CA ASN A 171 -23.82 -7.37 3.77
C ASN A 171 -22.41 -6.77 3.59
N PRO A 172 -21.66 -7.10 2.52
CA PRO A 172 -20.29 -6.59 2.35
C PRO A 172 -20.22 -5.06 2.35
N THR A 173 -21.23 -4.39 1.80
CA THR A 173 -21.27 -2.92 1.71
C THR A 173 -21.43 -2.20 3.06
N GLU A 174 -21.72 -2.95 4.13
CA GLU A 174 -21.93 -2.43 5.49
C GLU A 174 -20.98 -3.05 6.53
N ASN A 175 -20.15 -4.02 6.13
CA ASN A 175 -19.31 -4.78 7.04
C ASN A 175 -17.83 -4.62 6.71
N ILE A 176 -17.02 -4.37 7.75
CA ILE A 176 -15.57 -4.24 7.62
C ILE A 176 -14.98 -5.60 7.27
N ILE A 177 -14.17 -5.64 6.20
CA ILE A 177 -13.44 -6.84 5.77
C ILE A 177 -11.92 -6.67 5.86
N VAL A 178 -11.43 -5.44 5.78
CA VAL A 178 -10.03 -5.07 6.00
C VAL A 178 -9.93 -3.90 6.96
N GLY A 179 -8.89 -3.90 7.81
CA GLY A 179 -8.70 -2.88 8.84
C GLY A 179 -8.27 -1.51 8.32
N ASN A 180 -7.52 -0.78 9.13
CA ASN A 180 -7.07 0.57 8.87
C ASN A 180 -5.78 0.63 8.04
N THR A 181 -5.49 1.80 7.46
CA THR A 181 -4.18 2.13 6.84
C THR A 181 -3.76 1.09 5.78
N VAL A 182 -4.76 0.56 5.09
CA VAL A 182 -4.62 -0.39 3.97
C VAL A 182 -3.94 0.32 2.80
N LEU A 183 -3.04 -0.39 2.11
CA LEU A 183 -2.23 0.13 1.00
C LEU A 183 -1.33 1.32 1.38
N TYR A 184 -0.92 1.42 2.64
CA TYR A 184 -0.06 2.50 3.08
C TYR A 184 1.23 2.57 2.27
N GLY A 185 1.39 3.64 1.49
CA GLY A 185 2.59 3.86 0.68
C GLY A 185 2.77 2.85 -0.46
N ALA A 186 1.70 2.21 -0.91
CA ALA A 186 1.75 1.29 -2.05
C ALA A 186 2.26 2.00 -3.31
N ILE A 187 3.12 1.33 -4.09
CA ILE A 187 3.75 1.90 -5.28
C ILE A 187 3.27 1.26 -6.58
N ALA A 188 2.77 0.03 -6.51
CA ALA A 188 2.31 -0.75 -7.66
C ALA A 188 1.45 -1.93 -7.17
N GLY A 189 0.66 -2.53 -8.05
CA GLY A 189 -0.13 -3.72 -7.76
C GLY A 189 -1.63 -3.47 -7.69
N GLU A 190 -2.37 -4.52 -7.40
CA GLU A 190 -3.83 -4.55 -7.45
C GLU A 190 -4.43 -5.03 -6.13
N ALA A 191 -5.52 -4.41 -5.69
CA ALA A 191 -6.22 -4.82 -4.48
C ALA A 191 -7.74 -4.83 -4.69
N TYR A 192 -8.39 -5.92 -4.27
CA TYR A 192 -9.85 -6.11 -4.42
C TYR A 192 -10.45 -6.59 -3.11
N PHE A 193 -11.33 -5.77 -2.52
CA PHE A 193 -11.90 -6.00 -1.19
C PHE A 193 -13.42 -6.00 -1.28
N ASN A 194 -14.03 -7.19 -1.18
CA ASN A 194 -15.49 -7.33 -1.14
C ASN A 194 -15.98 -7.07 0.28
N GLY A 195 -15.97 -5.78 0.64
CA GLY A 195 -16.40 -5.27 1.93
C GLY A 195 -15.90 -3.86 2.20
N VAL A 196 -16.12 -3.37 3.41
CA VAL A 196 -15.69 -2.04 3.85
C VAL A 196 -14.25 -2.08 4.37
N ALA A 197 -13.42 -1.12 3.97
CA ALA A 197 -12.14 -0.86 4.60
C ALA A 197 -12.28 0.10 5.78
N GLY A 198 -11.42 -0.04 6.78
CA GLY A 198 -11.33 0.90 7.91
C GLY A 198 -10.85 2.30 7.52
N GLU A 199 -10.38 3.04 8.51
CA GLU A 199 -9.85 4.40 8.34
C GLU A 199 -8.55 4.42 7.52
N ARG A 200 -8.27 5.55 6.86
CA ARG A 200 -7.03 5.79 6.10
C ARG A 200 -6.77 4.75 5.01
N PHE A 201 -7.83 4.27 4.39
CA PHE A 201 -7.72 3.42 3.20
C PHE A 201 -6.93 4.13 2.10
N ALA A 202 -5.95 3.46 1.51
CA ALA A 202 -5.07 3.99 0.46
C ALA A 202 -4.29 5.26 0.84
N VAL A 203 -3.98 5.43 2.14
CA VAL A 203 -3.15 6.54 2.61
C VAL A 203 -1.76 6.50 1.98
N ARG A 204 -1.31 7.61 1.40
CA ARG A 204 -0.04 7.70 0.66
C ARG A 204 0.10 6.70 -0.49
N ASN A 205 -1.00 6.17 -1.02
CA ASN A 205 -0.94 5.36 -2.25
C ASN A 205 -0.28 6.19 -3.37
N SER A 206 0.70 5.59 -4.03
CA SER A 206 1.56 6.24 -5.02
C SER A 206 1.51 5.54 -6.38
N GLY A 207 0.75 4.44 -6.51
CA GLY A 207 0.65 3.75 -7.81
C GLY A 207 -0.15 2.46 -7.82
N ALA A 208 -0.65 1.97 -6.68
CA ALA A 208 -1.51 0.79 -6.66
C ALA A 208 -2.93 1.12 -7.13
N ILE A 209 -3.58 0.09 -7.66
CA ILE A 209 -5.00 0.08 -8.02
C ILE A 209 -5.78 -0.63 -6.92
N ALA A 210 -6.91 -0.06 -6.51
CA ALA A 210 -7.74 -0.67 -5.49
C ALA A 210 -9.24 -0.54 -5.79
N VAL A 211 -10.01 -1.59 -5.52
CA VAL A 211 -11.47 -1.54 -5.49
C VAL A 211 -11.97 -2.06 -4.13
N VAL A 212 -12.85 -1.30 -3.49
CA VAL A 212 -13.43 -1.60 -2.17
C VAL A 212 -14.91 -1.22 -2.15
N GLU A 213 -15.72 -1.79 -1.26
CA GLU A 213 -17.18 -1.56 -1.22
C GLU A 213 -17.63 -0.52 -0.18
N GLY A 214 -16.67 0.07 0.51
CA GLY A 214 -16.83 1.22 1.40
C GLY A 214 -15.51 1.55 2.06
N ALA A 215 -15.37 2.75 2.61
CA ALA A 215 -14.15 3.15 3.30
C ALA A 215 -14.45 4.02 4.51
N GLY A 216 -13.65 3.91 5.57
CA GLY A 216 -13.73 4.78 6.74
C GLY A 216 -13.26 6.22 6.47
N ASP A 217 -13.05 6.97 7.55
CA ASP A 217 -12.54 8.35 7.49
C ASP A 217 -11.15 8.39 6.86
N HIS A 218 -10.80 9.51 6.21
CA HIS A 218 -9.48 9.79 5.64
C HIS A 218 -9.03 8.86 4.51
N ALA A 219 -9.96 8.26 3.77
CA ALA A 219 -9.60 7.50 2.58
C ALA A 219 -8.90 8.39 1.54
N CYS A 220 -7.89 7.83 0.86
CA CYS A 220 -6.99 8.50 -0.09
C CYS A 220 -6.20 9.70 0.49
N GLU A 221 -6.04 9.78 1.82
CA GLU A 221 -5.23 10.81 2.45
C GLU A 221 -3.78 10.76 1.93
N TYR A 222 -3.23 11.90 1.51
CA TYR A 222 -1.88 12.02 0.96
C TYR A 222 -1.57 11.12 -0.25
N MET A 223 -2.58 10.63 -0.96
CA MET A 223 -2.38 9.84 -2.18
C MET A 223 -1.71 10.69 -3.28
N THR A 224 -0.67 10.14 -3.91
CA THR A 224 0.16 10.81 -4.92
C THR A 224 0.15 10.10 -6.28
N GLY A 225 -0.53 8.96 -6.40
CA GLY A 225 -0.63 8.18 -7.63
C GLY A 225 -1.50 6.93 -7.45
N GLY A 226 -1.78 6.24 -8.55
CA GLY A 226 -2.64 5.06 -8.58
C GLY A 226 -4.11 5.40 -8.84
N VAL A 227 -4.96 4.37 -8.78
CA VAL A 227 -6.41 4.49 -9.03
C VAL A 227 -7.20 3.77 -7.95
N VAL A 228 -8.12 4.48 -7.29
CA VAL A 228 -8.92 3.92 -6.21
C VAL A 228 -10.41 4.00 -6.54
N THR A 229 -11.14 2.90 -6.46
CA THR A 229 -12.58 2.86 -6.65
C THR A 229 -13.29 2.41 -5.38
N VAL A 230 -14.25 3.20 -4.90
CA VAL A 230 -15.10 2.88 -3.75
C VAL A 230 -16.53 2.68 -4.24
N LEU A 231 -17.07 1.46 -4.10
CA LEU A 231 -18.40 1.05 -4.58
C LEU A 231 -19.52 1.26 -3.54
N GLY A 232 -19.30 2.15 -2.57
CA GLY A 232 -20.23 2.43 -1.48
C GLY A 232 -19.79 3.62 -0.63
N LYS A 233 -20.29 3.66 0.61
CA LYS A 233 -20.14 4.84 1.49
C LYS A 233 -18.69 5.09 1.89
N THR A 234 -18.35 6.37 2.04
CA THR A 234 -17.06 6.83 2.56
C THR A 234 -17.23 7.57 3.87
N GLY A 235 -16.22 7.50 4.74
CA GLY A 235 -16.11 8.40 5.88
C GLY A 235 -15.70 9.81 5.49
N ARG A 236 -15.47 10.65 6.51
CA ARG A 236 -15.17 12.07 6.37
C ARG A 236 -13.74 12.32 5.90
N ASN A 237 -13.51 13.54 5.41
CA ASN A 237 -12.18 14.05 5.07
C ASN A 237 -11.46 13.21 4.00
N PHE A 238 -12.24 12.65 3.06
CA PHE A 238 -11.73 11.93 1.90
C PHE A 238 -10.78 12.81 1.09
N ALA A 239 -9.70 12.25 0.56
CA ALA A 239 -8.70 12.93 -0.29
C ALA A 239 -7.97 14.11 0.36
N ALA A 240 -7.93 14.19 1.70
CA ALA A 240 -7.14 15.22 2.39
C ALA A 240 -5.65 15.10 2.02
N GLY A 241 -5.07 16.18 1.48
CA GLY A 241 -3.67 16.18 1.04
C GLY A 241 -3.40 15.33 -0.20
N MET A 242 -4.43 14.84 -0.91
CA MET A 242 -4.28 14.08 -2.14
C MET A 242 -3.73 14.99 -3.24
N SER A 243 -2.54 14.66 -3.76
CA SER A 243 -1.80 15.46 -4.73
C SER A 243 -1.54 14.74 -6.06
N GLY A 244 -1.94 13.48 -6.19
CA GLY A 244 -1.89 12.74 -7.45
C GLY A 244 -2.71 11.46 -7.46
N GLY A 245 -2.90 10.90 -8.66
CA GLY A 245 -3.79 9.76 -8.90
C GLY A 245 -5.25 10.17 -9.11
N VAL A 246 -6.13 9.17 -9.26
CA VAL A 246 -7.57 9.35 -9.46
C VAL A 246 -8.34 8.47 -8.49
N ALA A 247 -9.45 8.97 -7.94
CA ALA A 247 -10.41 8.12 -7.25
C ALA A 247 -11.80 8.22 -7.86
N TYR A 248 -12.55 7.12 -7.82
CA TYR A 248 -13.96 7.06 -8.21
C TYR A 248 -14.79 6.60 -7.02
N VAL A 249 -15.91 7.28 -6.78
CA VAL A 249 -16.80 6.95 -5.67
C VAL A 249 -18.22 6.77 -6.21
N TYR A 250 -18.84 5.66 -5.85
CA TYR A 250 -20.26 5.41 -6.10
C TYR A 250 -21.08 6.18 -5.08
N ASP A 251 -21.69 7.27 -5.52
CA ASP A 251 -22.46 8.24 -4.73
C ASP A 251 -23.93 8.27 -5.18
N PRO A 252 -24.72 7.22 -4.87
CA PRO A 252 -26.13 7.16 -5.25
C PRO A 252 -27.01 8.21 -4.53
N ASP A 253 -26.56 8.69 -3.37
CA ASP A 253 -27.30 9.64 -2.53
C ASP A 253 -26.95 11.11 -2.83
N GLY A 254 -25.83 11.36 -3.53
CA GLY A 254 -25.38 12.69 -3.92
C GLY A 254 -24.74 13.49 -2.79
N ASP A 255 -24.30 12.82 -1.72
CA ASP A 255 -23.79 13.44 -0.49
C ASP A 255 -22.27 13.30 -0.32
N PHE A 256 -21.57 12.63 -1.25
CA PHE A 256 -20.14 12.39 -1.15
C PHE A 256 -19.33 13.69 -1.01
N ARG A 257 -19.77 14.77 -1.66
CA ARG A 257 -19.08 16.06 -1.60
C ARG A 257 -18.92 16.60 -0.18
N ASP A 258 -19.87 16.32 0.72
CA ASP A 258 -19.82 16.74 2.12
C ASP A 258 -18.80 15.95 2.94
N HIS A 259 -18.43 14.77 2.46
CA HIS A 259 -17.42 13.89 3.05
C HIS A 259 -16.01 14.13 2.46
N CYS A 260 -15.88 14.92 1.39
CA CYS A 260 -14.64 15.15 0.66
C CYS A 260 -13.90 16.44 1.09
N ASN A 261 -12.59 16.35 1.27
CA ASN A 261 -11.75 17.51 1.53
C ASN A 261 -11.42 18.24 0.21
N MET A 262 -12.16 19.33 -0.05
CA MET A 262 -12.06 20.09 -1.31
C MET A 262 -10.83 21.00 -1.44
N ALA A 263 -9.89 20.96 -0.48
CA ALA A 263 -8.75 21.89 -0.46
C ALA A 263 -7.86 21.77 -1.71
N GLN A 264 -7.63 20.56 -2.21
CA GLN A 264 -6.71 20.29 -3.33
C GLN A 264 -7.35 19.54 -4.51
N VAL A 265 -8.54 18.98 -4.31
CA VAL A 265 -9.22 18.14 -5.31
C VAL A 265 -10.50 18.79 -5.82
N ASP A 266 -10.86 18.42 -7.05
CA ASP A 266 -12.19 18.61 -7.60
C ASP A 266 -12.96 17.29 -7.58
N VAL A 267 -14.28 17.40 -7.44
CA VAL A 267 -15.23 16.30 -7.53
C VAL A 267 -16.08 16.56 -8.77
N GLU A 268 -15.94 15.70 -9.77
CA GLU A 268 -16.48 15.87 -11.12
C GLU A 268 -17.42 14.72 -11.48
N ALA A 269 -18.45 14.98 -12.27
CA ALA A 269 -19.28 13.93 -12.85
C ALA A 269 -18.51 13.20 -13.96
N ILE A 270 -18.79 11.91 -14.13
CA ILE A 270 -18.17 11.13 -15.21
C ILE A 270 -19.01 11.27 -16.48
N SER A 271 -18.36 11.65 -17.59
CA SER A 271 -19.01 11.72 -18.91
C SER A 271 -19.43 10.32 -19.37
N SER A 272 -20.66 10.18 -19.86
CA SER A 272 -21.15 8.99 -20.55
C SER A 272 -20.69 8.93 -22.02
N THR A 273 -20.25 10.05 -22.58
CA THR A 273 -19.74 10.11 -23.96
C THR A 273 -18.34 9.54 -23.97
N SER A 274 -18.08 8.61 -24.89
CA SER A 274 -16.74 8.10 -25.15
C SER A 274 -15.84 9.21 -25.65
N ASP A 275 -14.64 9.34 -25.09
CA ASP A 275 -13.60 10.17 -25.67
C ASP A 275 -13.21 9.63 -27.05
N ASP A 276 -12.88 10.54 -27.98
CA ASP A 276 -12.52 10.17 -29.37
C ASP A 276 -11.31 9.21 -29.41
N ASP A 277 -11.36 8.24 -30.33
CA ASP A 277 -10.44 7.09 -30.45
C ASP A 277 -9.01 7.46 -30.90
N GLU A 278 -8.71 8.74 -31.14
CA GLU A 278 -7.43 9.21 -31.67
C GLU A 278 -6.40 9.43 -30.55
N GLY A 279 -5.90 8.35 -29.92
CA GLY A 279 -4.84 8.49 -28.93
C GLY A 279 -4.19 7.23 -28.33
N THR A 280 -2.97 7.42 -27.84
CA THR A 280 -2.31 6.52 -26.86
C THR A 280 -2.90 6.79 -25.47
N GLY A 281 -3.21 5.76 -24.70
CA GLY A 281 -3.69 5.93 -23.31
C GLY A 281 -5.09 5.39 -23.01
N ARG A 282 -5.72 4.64 -23.93
CA ARG A 282 -6.96 3.92 -23.63
C ARG A 282 -6.72 2.81 -22.58
N PRO A 283 -7.55 2.69 -21.52
CA PRO A 283 -7.38 1.68 -20.49
C PRO A 283 -7.58 0.26 -21.06
N LYS A 284 -6.97 -0.74 -20.42
CA LYS A 284 -6.94 -2.14 -20.86
C LYS A 284 -7.37 -3.06 -19.76
N GLN A 285 -7.98 -4.19 -20.12
CA GLN A 285 -8.41 -5.18 -19.14
C GLN A 285 -7.27 -5.90 -18.40
N ARG A 286 -6.05 -5.90 -18.95
CA ARG A 286 -4.89 -6.52 -18.31
C ARG A 286 -3.71 -5.56 -18.28
N GLY A 287 -2.96 -5.61 -17.18
CA GLY A 287 -1.64 -4.98 -17.13
C GLY A 287 -0.67 -5.62 -18.12
N THR A 288 0.29 -4.83 -18.59
CA THR A 288 1.33 -5.26 -19.53
C THR A 288 2.68 -5.46 -18.83
N SER A 289 2.91 -4.75 -17.73
CA SER A 289 4.13 -4.83 -16.93
C SER A 289 3.84 -4.41 -15.48
N ILE A 290 4.89 -4.39 -14.64
CA ILE A 290 4.82 -3.85 -13.29
C ILE A 290 4.58 -2.34 -13.24
N ASP A 291 4.86 -1.62 -14.33
CA ASP A 291 4.69 -0.17 -14.42
C ASP A 291 3.37 0.23 -15.10
N ASP A 292 2.69 -0.71 -15.76
CA ASP A 292 1.43 -0.48 -16.46
C ASP A 292 0.42 -1.60 -16.17
N PHE A 293 -0.49 -1.33 -15.23
CA PHE A 293 -1.62 -2.21 -14.90
C PHE A 293 -2.87 -1.97 -15.76
N GLY A 294 -2.71 -1.24 -16.87
CA GLY A 294 -3.76 -1.03 -17.88
C GLY A 294 -4.71 0.11 -17.55
N MET A 295 -4.32 1.10 -16.73
CA MET A 295 -5.21 2.21 -16.38
C MET A 295 -5.20 3.37 -17.37
N GLY A 296 -4.29 3.36 -18.35
CA GLY A 296 -4.30 4.37 -19.41
C GLY A 296 -4.06 5.79 -18.91
N ASP A 297 -4.63 6.78 -19.60
CA ASP A 297 -4.48 8.21 -19.33
C ASP A 297 -5.47 8.71 -18.29
N MET A 298 -4.99 9.20 -17.15
CA MET A 298 -5.82 9.69 -16.03
C MET A 298 -6.74 10.89 -16.37
N LEU A 299 -6.49 11.60 -17.47
CA LEU A 299 -7.34 12.71 -17.91
C LEU A 299 -8.55 12.28 -18.74
N ARG A 300 -8.51 11.08 -19.32
CA ARG A 300 -9.50 10.58 -20.29
C ARG A 300 -9.99 9.17 -19.94
N HIS A 301 -10.99 8.71 -20.67
CA HIS A 301 -11.55 7.36 -20.65
C HIS A 301 -12.02 6.90 -19.26
N ASP A 302 -12.51 7.82 -18.43
CA ASP A 302 -12.92 7.55 -17.05
C ASP A 302 -13.99 6.45 -16.97
N ALA A 303 -15.02 6.51 -17.82
CA ALA A 303 -16.07 5.50 -17.85
C ALA A 303 -15.55 4.10 -18.21
N GLU A 304 -14.65 3.99 -19.20
CA GLU A 304 -14.07 2.70 -19.60
C GLU A 304 -13.13 2.14 -18.52
N ARG A 305 -12.29 2.99 -17.93
CA ARG A 305 -11.41 2.62 -16.82
C ARG A 305 -12.22 2.13 -15.62
N LEU A 306 -13.23 2.88 -15.23
CA LEU A 306 -14.09 2.52 -14.11
C LEU A 306 -14.80 1.20 -14.37
N LYS A 307 -15.34 0.99 -15.58
CA LYS A 307 -15.98 -0.28 -15.94
C LYS A 307 -15.01 -1.45 -15.82
N ILE A 308 -13.78 -1.30 -16.32
CA ILE A 308 -12.72 -2.31 -16.18
C ILE A 308 -12.46 -2.64 -14.70
N LEU A 309 -12.36 -1.62 -13.84
CA LEU A 309 -12.12 -1.81 -12.41
C LEU A 309 -13.25 -2.57 -11.73
N VAL A 310 -14.51 -2.24 -12.04
CA VAL A 310 -15.68 -2.92 -11.49
C VAL A 310 -15.77 -4.36 -12.02
N GLU A 311 -15.46 -4.60 -13.30
CA GLU A 311 -15.39 -5.94 -13.90
C GLU A 311 -14.30 -6.80 -13.25
N ARG A 312 -13.10 -6.25 -13.03
CA ARG A 312 -12.01 -6.94 -12.30
C ARG A 312 -12.41 -7.25 -10.87
N HIS A 313 -13.07 -6.30 -10.18
CA HIS A 313 -13.57 -6.53 -8.82
C HIS A 313 -14.59 -7.67 -8.77
N LYS A 314 -15.58 -7.68 -9.68
CA LYS A 314 -16.55 -8.78 -9.82
C LYS A 314 -15.85 -10.11 -10.09
N LEU A 315 -14.88 -10.14 -11.01
CA LEU A 315 -14.12 -11.33 -11.37
C LEU A 315 -13.37 -11.91 -10.17
N HIS A 316 -12.68 -11.07 -9.40
CA HIS A 316 -11.81 -11.53 -8.32
C HIS A 316 -12.54 -11.82 -7.02
N THR A 317 -13.69 -11.18 -6.79
CA THR A 317 -14.36 -11.26 -5.49
C THR A 317 -15.74 -11.90 -5.51
N GLY A 318 -16.36 -12.04 -6.68
CA GLY A 318 -17.76 -12.43 -6.79
C GLY A 318 -18.74 -11.39 -6.26
N SER A 319 -18.31 -10.13 -6.10
CA SER A 319 -19.12 -9.04 -5.52
C SER A 319 -20.50 -8.90 -6.19
N ALA A 320 -21.54 -9.00 -5.36
CA ALA A 320 -22.92 -8.73 -5.77
C ALA A 320 -23.10 -7.25 -6.12
N ARG A 321 -22.51 -6.33 -5.35
CA ARG A 321 -22.54 -4.88 -5.62
C ARG A 321 -21.94 -4.56 -6.99
N ALA A 322 -20.80 -5.17 -7.34
CA ALA A 322 -20.20 -4.98 -8.66
C ALA A 322 -21.08 -5.56 -9.77
N ALA A 323 -21.73 -6.70 -9.53
CA ALA A 323 -22.69 -7.26 -10.48
C ALA A 323 -23.87 -6.31 -10.72
N GLU A 324 -24.51 -5.80 -9.66
CA GLU A 324 -25.61 -4.83 -9.74
C GLU A 324 -25.22 -3.58 -10.53
N ILE A 325 -24.04 -3.01 -10.25
CA ILE A 325 -23.52 -1.84 -10.97
C ILE A 325 -23.31 -2.13 -12.45
N LEU A 326 -22.78 -3.30 -12.81
CA LEU A 326 -22.51 -3.67 -14.20
C LEU A 326 -23.79 -4.01 -14.97
N ASP A 327 -24.79 -4.60 -14.31
CA ASP A 327 -26.05 -4.98 -14.92
C ASP A 327 -26.92 -3.76 -15.27
N ASP A 328 -26.75 -2.63 -14.55
CA ASP A 328 -27.41 -1.34 -14.81
C ASP A 328 -26.40 -0.20 -15.04
N TRP A 329 -25.37 -0.48 -15.84
CA TRP A 329 -24.19 0.38 -15.99
C TRP A 329 -24.49 1.83 -16.35
N ASP A 330 -25.38 2.09 -17.32
CA ASP A 330 -25.63 3.45 -17.81
C ASP A 330 -26.23 4.35 -16.71
N ASN A 331 -27.14 3.80 -15.89
CA ASN A 331 -27.70 4.51 -14.75
C ASN A 331 -26.72 4.60 -13.58
N ALA A 332 -25.96 3.53 -13.35
CA ALA A 332 -24.96 3.49 -12.29
C ALA A 332 -23.83 4.50 -12.54
N LEU A 333 -23.39 4.68 -13.79
CA LEU A 333 -22.35 5.63 -14.19
C LEU A 333 -22.71 7.07 -13.79
N GLY A 334 -23.99 7.46 -13.94
CA GLY A 334 -24.48 8.78 -13.53
C GLY A 334 -24.45 9.02 -12.01
N LYS A 335 -24.22 7.97 -11.21
CA LYS A 335 -24.06 8.02 -9.75
C LYS A 335 -22.61 7.92 -9.32
N PHE A 336 -21.66 7.86 -10.25
CA PHE A 336 -20.24 7.93 -9.92
C PHE A 336 -19.72 9.35 -10.02
N VAL A 337 -18.83 9.69 -9.10
CA VAL A 337 -18.03 10.91 -9.13
C VAL A 337 -16.55 10.58 -9.22
N LYS A 338 -15.82 11.41 -9.96
CA LYS A 338 -14.36 11.41 -10.07
C LYS A 338 -13.78 12.41 -9.08
N VAL A 339 -12.79 11.99 -8.31
CA VAL A 339 -11.97 12.85 -7.45
C VAL A 339 -10.61 13.01 -8.10
N MET A 340 -10.27 14.25 -8.45
CA MET A 340 -9.05 14.59 -9.18
C MET A 340 -8.32 15.77 -8.53
N PRO A 341 -7.03 15.64 -8.14
CA PRO A 341 -6.25 16.76 -7.66
C PRO A 341 -6.00 17.81 -8.75
N ARG A 342 -6.25 19.07 -8.43
CA ARG A 342 -6.17 20.19 -9.39
C ARG A 342 -4.78 20.34 -10.01
N ASP A 343 -3.76 20.30 -9.16
CA ASP A 343 -2.37 20.48 -9.60
C ASP A 343 -1.85 19.27 -10.35
N TYR A 344 -2.32 18.07 -10.01
CA TYR A 344 -2.05 16.85 -10.78
C TYR A 344 -2.65 16.94 -12.18
N ALA A 345 -3.93 17.30 -12.28
CA ALA A 345 -4.59 17.47 -13.58
C ALA A 345 -3.89 18.53 -14.44
N ARG A 346 -3.44 19.63 -13.82
CA ARG A 346 -2.67 20.67 -14.50
C ARG A 346 -1.34 20.15 -15.02
N ALA A 347 -0.60 19.41 -14.20
CA ALA A 347 0.69 18.82 -14.58
C ALA A 347 0.54 17.82 -15.74
N LEU A 348 -0.48 16.97 -15.71
CA LEU A 348 -0.75 16.02 -16.81
C LEU A 348 -1.08 16.74 -18.13
N ARG A 349 -1.91 17.78 -18.09
CA ARG A 349 -2.24 18.57 -19.29
C ARG A 349 -1.01 19.29 -19.86
N GLN A 350 -0.12 19.77 -19.00
CA GLN A 350 1.13 20.38 -19.43
C GLN A 350 2.06 19.35 -20.10
N LEU A 351 2.25 18.18 -19.49
CA LEU A 351 3.05 17.09 -20.07
C LEU A 351 2.48 16.61 -21.42
N GLU A 352 1.16 16.56 -21.55
CA GLU A 352 0.50 16.22 -22.82
C GLU A 352 0.79 17.27 -23.90
N ALA A 353 0.68 18.57 -23.58
CA ALA A 353 0.97 19.66 -24.49
C ALA A 353 2.44 19.65 -24.95
N GLU A 354 3.38 19.48 -24.01
CA GLU A 354 4.82 19.37 -24.30
C GLU A 354 5.12 18.16 -25.21
N ARG A 355 4.45 17.02 -25.00
CA ARG A 355 4.57 15.84 -25.85
C ARG A 355 4.06 16.09 -27.28
N LEU A 356 2.92 16.77 -27.42
CA LEU A 356 2.35 17.10 -28.74
C LEU A 356 3.25 18.09 -29.50
N GLU A 357 3.79 19.10 -28.83
CA GLU A 357 4.74 20.05 -29.40
C GLU A 357 6.04 19.36 -29.87
N ALA A 358 6.61 18.47 -29.04
CA ALA A 358 7.77 17.69 -29.42
C ALA A 358 7.51 16.77 -30.64
N ALA A 359 6.31 16.17 -30.71
CA ALA A 359 5.92 15.33 -31.83
C ALA A 359 5.72 16.14 -33.13
N SER A 360 5.17 17.35 -33.06
CA SER A 360 5.06 18.22 -34.24
C SER A 360 6.42 18.67 -34.75
N VAL A 361 7.35 19.05 -33.86
CA VAL A 361 8.71 19.46 -34.24
C VAL A 361 9.50 18.30 -34.86
N ALA A 362 9.27 17.07 -34.43
CA ALA A 362 9.93 15.89 -35.03
C ALA A 362 9.35 15.46 -36.39
N ALA A 363 8.14 15.94 -36.72
CA ALA A 363 7.46 15.65 -37.99
C ALA A 363 7.73 16.71 -39.08
N GLU A 364 8.19 17.90 -38.68
CA GLU A 364 8.76 18.94 -39.56
C GLU A 364 10.24 18.63 -39.90
#